data_AF-Q8SVH5-F1
#
_entry.id   AF-Q8SVH5-F1
#
_cell.length_a   1.000
_cell.length_b   1.000
_cell.length_c   1.000
_cell.angle_alpha   90.00
_cell.angle_beta   90.00
_cell.angle_gamma   90.00
#
_symmetry.space_group_name_H-M   'P 1'
#
loop_
_entity.id
_entity.type
_entity.pdbx_description
1 polymer ?
#
loop_
_entity_poly.entity_id
_entity_poly.type
_entity_poly.pdbx_seq_one_letter_code
_entity_poly.pdbx_strand_id
1 'polypeptide(L)'
;METFRMIEVMRNRNRFSEGDYGRYKNYLKVQMRGLGSGEGRDLYKLESNLSKFLIFNSTGFLKSNLRILRRDGSEFGAMYSCLTKGILENAMKKPIDTNALVGLRGRLAGCKTFVNQIDALLESPSSNFDVSSLRVRHMWNDISVGFNSEAERNEFLEGKAPLDDGYDADIAKGILKVERRRAQLLSLIESKPTRVICIDKKAERLLEALRRLKAILGENLVESGYVEQAVKDAEELKSYYSRIAMFMKCLEWDGSIDTFSVPLSFKMLESRILKVREDFSYVPRKYPRSVVIRYLEDSLRPRRPTIKTPFIPVLFDIARDYISYPAEDGRISEVLKKLDMSK
;
A
#
# COMPACT_ATOMS: atom_id res chain seq x y z
N MET A 1 22.54 -1.84 -27.84
CA MET A 1 21.86 -1.97 -26.52
C MET A 1 22.73 -2.54 -25.39
N GLU A 2 23.57 -3.55 -25.61
CA GLU A 2 24.39 -4.19 -24.57
C GLU A 2 25.26 -3.21 -23.77
N THR A 3 25.91 -2.26 -24.45
CA THR A 3 26.72 -1.21 -23.83
C THR A 3 25.94 -0.34 -22.84
N PHE A 4 24.70 0.03 -23.18
CA PHE A 4 23.84 0.81 -22.27
C PHE A 4 23.46 0.01 -21.03
N ARG A 5 23.17 -1.28 -21.16
CA ARG A 5 22.91 -2.17 -20.01
C ARG A 5 24.14 -2.30 -19.11
N MET A 6 25.33 -2.39 -19.69
CA MET A 6 26.58 -2.41 -18.92
C MET A 6 26.75 -1.10 -18.14
N ILE A 7 26.51 0.06 -18.78
CA ILE A 7 26.56 1.36 -18.10
C ILE A 7 25.52 1.44 -16.99
N GLU A 8 24.29 0.99 -17.24
CA GLU A 8 23.21 0.94 -16.25
C GLU A 8 23.64 0.17 -14.99
N VAL A 9 24.21 -1.03 -15.16
CA VAL A 9 24.75 -1.83 -14.06
C VAL A 9 25.86 -1.08 -13.30
N MET A 10 26.76 -0.43 -14.01
CA MET A 10 27.85 0.35 -13.40
C MET A 10 27.32 1.55 -12.61
N ARG A 11 26.38 2.31 -13.17
CA ARG A 11 25.72 3.46 -12.53
C ARG A 11 24.99 3.04 -11.26
N ASN A 12 24.21 1.96 -11.33
CA ASN A 12 23.46 1.43 -10.19
C ASN A 12 24.38 0.96 -9.05
N ARG A 13 25.45 0.21 -9.36
CA ARG A 13 26.43 -0.25 -8.35
C ARG A 13 27.14 0.90 -7.63
N ASN A 14 27.25 2.05 -8.27
CA ASN A 14 27.98 3.20 -7.76
C ASN A 14 27.07 4.37 -7.38
N ARG A 15 25.76 4.12 -7.19
CA ARG A 15 24.81 5.11 -6.66
C ARG A 15 24.75 6.41 -7.47
N PHE A 16 24.88 6.27 -8.80
CA PHE A 16 24.87 7.42 -9.70
C PHE A 16 23.56 8.22 -9.58
N SER A 17 22.42 7.54 -9.48
CA SER A 17 21.09 8.18 -9.34
C SER A 17 20.90 8.88 -8.00
N GLU A 18 21.71 8.56 -6.98
CA GLU A 18 21.71 9.23 -5.67
C GLU A 18 22.59 10.50 -5.68
N GLY A 19 23.22 10.83 -6.82
CA GLY A 19 24.10 11.99 -6.95
C GLY A 19 25.55 11.75 -6.53
N ASP A 20 25.96 10.51 -6.23
CA ASP A 20 27.35 10.17 -5.86
C ASP A 20 28.28 10.07 -7.10
N TYR A 21 28.34 11.18 -7.85
CA TYR A 21 29.17 11.29 -9.05
C TYR A 21 30.67 11.23 -8.73
N GLY A 22 31.06 11.59 -7.51
CA GLY A 22 32.45 11.55 -7.04
C GLY A 22 32.97 10.11 -6.96
N ARG A 23 32.23 9.24 -6.28
CA ARG A 23 32.54 7.81 -6.19
C ARG A 23 32.51 7.15 -7.56
N TYR A 24 31.48 7.41 -8.36
CA TYR A 24 31.38 6.82 -9.68
C TYR A 24 32.56 7.22 -10.58
N LYS A 25 32.94 8.50 -10.60
CA LYS A 25 34.15 8.97 -11.30
C LYS A 25 35.42 8.23 -10.85
N ASN A 26 35.58 8.00 -9.55
CA ASN A 26 36.75 7.30 -9.01
C ASN A 26 36.78 5.83 -9.44
N TYR A 27 35.62 5.14 -9.40
CA TYR A 27 35.48 3.79 -9.94
C TYR A 27 35.90 3.74 -11.42
N LEU A 28 35.39 4.64 -12.26
CA LEU A 28 35.74 4.71 -13.68
C LEU A 28 37.24 4.97 -13.90
N LYS A 29 37.86 5.80 -13.06
CA LYS A 29 39.31 6.07 -13.11
C LYS A 29 40.14 4.81 -12.83
N VAL A 30 39.71 3.97 -11.89
CA VAL A 30 40.37 2.69 -11.62
C VAL A 30 40.24 1.74 -12.80
N GLN A 31 39.03 1.62 -13.39
CA GLN A 31 38.82 0.78 -14.58
C GLN A 31 39.69 1.23 -15.77
N MET A 32 39.82 2.54 -15.99
CA MET A 32 40.68 3.08 -17.05
C MET A 32 42.17 2.82 -16.85
N ARG A 33 42.67 2.61 -15.61
CA ARG A 33 44.09 2.34 -15.37
C ARG A 33 44.51 0.94 -15.83
N GLY A 34 43.58 -0.01 -15.82
CA GLY A 34 43.82 -1.38 -16.28
C GLY A 34 43.68 -1.56 -17.79
N LEU A 35 43.30 -0.52 -18.53
CA LEU A 35 43.00 -0.58 -19.96
C LEU A 35 43.93 0.34 -20.75
N GLY A 36 44.52 -0.20 -21.83
CA GLY A 36 45.27 0.57 -22.82
C GLY A 36 44.38 1.55 -23.61
N SER A 37 44.89 2.11 -24.71
CA SER A 37 44.05 2.87 -25.65
C SER A 37 43.10 1.93 -26.42
N GLY A 38 41.80 2.24 -26.46
CA GLY A 38 40.81 1.44 -27.21
C GLY A 38 39.36 1.73 -26.79
N GLU A 39 38.41 1.09 -27.48
CA GLU A 39 36.95 1.30 -27.33
C GLU A 39 36.45 1.15 -25.89
N GLY A 40 36.94 0.14 -25.17
CA GLY A 40 36.57 -0.07 -23.75
C GLY A 40 37.00 1.09 -22.85
N ARG A 41 38.15 1.72 -23.12
CA ARG A 41 38.63 2.88 -22.36
C ARG A 41 37.83 4.14 -22.68
N ASP A 42 37.41 4.30 -23.93
CA ASP A 42 36.63 5.45 -24.37
C ASP A 42 35.26 5.47 -23.70
N LEU A 43 34.62 4.31 -23.52
CA LEU A 43 33.37 4.20 -22.74
C LEU A 43 33.51 4.75 -21.32
N TYR A 44 34.51 4.29 -20.57
CA TYR A 44 34.75 4.77 -19.19
C TYR A 44 35.10 6.26 -19.17
N LYS A 45 35.77 6.76 -20.21
CA LYS A 45 36.09 8.17 -20.36
C LYS A 45 34.83 9.01 -20.61
N LEU A 46 33.87 8.53 -21.39
CA LEU A 46 32.58 9.18 -21.62
C LEU A 46 31.81 9.37 -20.30
N GLU A 47 31.62 8.30 -19.52
CA GLU A 47 30.93 8.35 -18.22
C GLU A 47 31.72 9.17 -17.18
N SER A 48 33.07 9.14 -17.24
CA SER A 48 33.92 9.92 -16.34
C SER A 48 33.78 11.42 -16.61
N ASN A 49 33.74 11.82 -17.89
CA ASN A 49 33.49 13.19 -18.29
C ASN A 49 32.06 13.64 -17.95
N LEU A 50 31.06 12.76 -18.09
CA LEU A 50 29.70 13.06 -17.65
C LEU A 50 29.65 13.32 -16.14
N SER A 51 30.31 12.48 -15.34
CA SER A 51 30.41 12.69 -13.89
C SER A 51 31.14 13.99 -13.54
N LYS A 52 32.22 14.33 -14.25
CA LYS A 52 32.91 15.61 -14.08
C LYS A 52 32.03 16.80 -14.46
N PHE A 53 31.23 16.69 -15.52
CA PHE A 53 30.25 17.70 -15.85
C PHE A 53 29.24 17.88 -14.71
N LEU A 54 28.70 16.80 -14.15
CA LEU A 54 27.74 16.87 -13.04
C LEU A 54 28.34 17.44 -11.75
N ILE A 55 29.64 17.24 -11.51
CA ILE A 55 30.35 17.80 -10.33
C ILE A 55 30.74 19.27 -10.53
N PHE A 56 31.27 19.62 -11.69
CA PHE A 56 31.92 20.94 -11.93
C PHE A 56 31.10 21.88 -12.82
N ASN A 57 29.98 21.40 -13.36
CA ASN A 57 29.13 22.10 -14.33
C ASN A 57 29.87 22.66 -15.57
N SER A 58 30.99 22.03 -15.96
CA SER A 58 31.81 22.49 -17.08
C SER A 58 31.44 21.79 -18.39
N THR A 59 30.87 22.55 -19.33
CA THR A 59 30.47 22.06 -20.67
C THR A 59 31.65 21.53 -21.50
N GLY A 60 32.89 21.86 -21.15
CA GLY A 60 34.09 21.35 -21.80
C GLY A 60 34.19 19.82 -21.76
N PHE A 61 33.68 19.18 -20.70
CA PHE A 61 33.64 17.72 -20.60
C PHE A 61 32.65 17.09 -21.58
N LEU A 62 31.48 17.70 -21.78
CA LEU A 62 30.49 17.23 -22.74
C LEU A 62 30.97 17.43 -24.18
N LYS A 63 31.61 18.56 -24.49
CA LYS A 63 32.27 18.79 -25.79
C LYS A 63 33.39 17.78 -26.05
N SER A 64 34.09 17.33 -25.01
CA SER A 64 35.07 16.24 -25.10
C SER A 64 34.39 14.92 -25.46
N ASN A 65 33.26 14.59 -24.83
CA ASN A 65 32.47 13.41 -25.15
C ASN A 65 32.01 13.40 -26.61
N LEU A 66 31.48 14.51 -27.11
CA LEU A 66 31.06 14.61 -28.51
C LEU A 66 32.22 14.40 -29.50
N ARG A 67 33.45 14.80 -29.14
CA ARG A 67 34.64 14.54 -29.98
C ARG A 67 35.02 13.06 -30.00
N ILE A 68 34.87 12.35 -28.89
CA ILE A 68 35.08 10.90 -28.81
C ILE A 68 34.01 10.19 -29.65
N LEU A 69 32.73 10.51 -29.42
CA LEU A 69 31.59 9.90 -30.09
C LEU A 69 31.55 10.18 -31.60
N ARG A 70 32.12 11.29 -32.08
CA ARG A 70 32.21 11.57 -33.53
C ARG A 70 33.00 10.52 -34.29
N ARG A 71 33.91 9.81 -33.61
CA ARG A 71 34.70 8.72 -34.20
C ARG A 71 33.99 7.37 -34.12
N ASP A 72 32.93 7.29 -33.32
CA ASP A 72 32.14 6.09 -33.08
C ASP A 72 30.89 6.13 -33.96
N GLY A 73 30.95 5.43 -35.09
CA GLY A 73 29.82 5.27 -36.02
C GLY A 73 28.79 4.23 -35.59
N SER A 74 28.93 3.62 -34.41
CA SER A 74 28.01 2.60 -33.93
C SER A 74 26.66 3.18 -33.51
N GLU A 75 25.67 2.29 -33.37
CA GLU A 75 24.36 2.61 -32.79
C GLU A 75 24.50 3.23 -31.39
N PHE A 76 25.43 2.72 -30.58
CA PHE A 76 25.73 3.26 -29.26
C PHE A 76 26.24 4.71 -29.36
N GLY A 77 27.22 4.94 -30.24
CA GLY A 77 27.81 6.26 -30.47
C GLY A 77 26.75 7.30 -30.84
N ALA A 78 25.84 6.96 -31.76
CA ALA A 78 24.74 7.81 -32.17
C ALA A 78 23.77 8.13 -31.02
N MET A 79 23.31 7.11 -30.29
CA MET A 79 22.38 7.27 -29.17
C MET A 79 22.99 8.07 -28.00
N TYR A 80 24.23 7.78 -27.63
CA TYR A 80 24.91 8.48 -26.55
C TYR A 80 25.30 9.91 -26.95
N SER A 81 25.57 10.15 -28.23
CA SER A 81 25.75 11.51 -28.79
C SER A 81 24.45 12.32 -28.69
N CYS A 82 23.31 11.73 -29.02
CA CYS A 82 21.99 12.36 -28.86
C CYS A 82 21.77 12.80 -27.40
N LEU A 83 21.99 11.91 -26.43
CA LEU A 83 21.90 12.24 -25.01
C LEU A 83 22.86 13.37 -24.61
N THR A 84 24.14 13.25 -25.00
CA THR A 84 25.18 14.22 -24.65
C THR A 84 24.88 15.61 -25.23
N LYS A 85 24.32 15.68 -26.45
CA LYS A 85 23.86 16.94 -27.06
C LYS A 85 22.72 17.56 -26.26
N GLY A 86 21.70 16.78 -25.90
CA GLY A 86 20.58 17.29 -25.08
C GLY A 86 21.04 17.84 -23.74
N ILE A 87 21.96 17.16 -23.04
CA ILE A 87 22.56 17.65 -21.78
C ILE A 87 23.33 18.97 -22.02
N LEU A 88 24.12 19.04 -23.09
CA LEU A 88 24.91 20.23 -23.43
C LEU A 88 24.02 21.42 -23.80
N GLU A 89 23.00 21.20 -24.61
CA GLU A 89 22.02 22.22 -25.03
C GLU A 89 21.28 22.77 -23.81
N ASN A 90 20.79 21.89 -22.93
CA ASN A 90 20.17 22.30 -21.66
C ASN A 90 21.12 23.15 -20.80
N ALA A 91 22.37 22.71 -20.61
CA ALA A 91 23.37 23.44 -19.84
C ALA A 91 23.70 24.82 -20.45
N MET A 92 23.56 24.96 -21.77
CA MET A 92 23.74 26.20 -22.50
C MET A 92 22.45 27.01 -22.66
N LYS A 93 21.32 26.58 -22.08
CA LYS A 93 19.98 27.18 -22.23
C LYS A 93 19.56 27.33 -23.70
N LYS A 94 19.86 26.32 -24.51
CA LYS A 94 19.48 26.25 -25.93
C LYS A 94 18.27 25.32 -26.10
N PRO A 95 17.46 25.54 -27.16
CA PRO A 95 16.39 24.61 -27.51
C PRO A 95 16.94 23.19 -27.67
N ILE A 96 16.24 22.23 -27.08
CA ILE A 96 16.57 20.81 -27.14
C ILE A 96 15.70 20.16 -28.23
N ASP A 97 16.28 19.24 -29.01
CA ASP A 97 15.52 18.42 -29.94
C ASP A 97 14.68 17.38 -29.16
N THR A 98 13.43 17.76 -28.87
CA THR A 98 12.50 16.94 -28.09
C THR A 98 12.15 15.63 -28.79
N ASN A 99 11.96 15.64 -30.11
CA ASN A 99 11.62 14.45 -30.88
C ASN A 99 12.76 13.42 -30.84
N ALA A 100 14.00 13.88 -30.97
CA ALA A 100 15.16 13.00 -30.84
C ALA A 100 15.27 12.38 -29.43
N LEU A 101 15.02 13.17 -28.38
CA LEU A 101 15.01 12.66 -27.01
C LEU A 101 13.87 11.69 -26.72
N VAL A 102 12.66 11.94 -27.21
CA VAL A 102 11.51 11.03 -27.08
C VAL A 102 11.81 9.69 -27.79
N GLY A 103 12.36 9.74 -29.01
CA GLY A 103 12.80 8.54 -29.72
C GLY A 103 13.90 7.78 -28.97
N LEU A 104 14.85 8.49 -28.36
CA LEU A 104 15.90 7.89 -27.54
C LEU A 104 15.32 7.23 -26.27
N ARG A 105 14.36 7.90 -25.61
CA ARG A 105 13.67 7.39 -24.41
C ARG A 105 13.04 6.03 -24.68
N GLY A 106 12.29 5.90 -25.78
CA GLY A 106 11.64 4.63 -26.15
C GLY A 106 12.64 3.48 -26.37
N ARG A 107 13.79 3.77 -26.99
CA ARG A 107 14.85 2.76 -27.22
C ARG A 107 15.58 2.36 -25.93
N LEU A 108 15.64 3.27 -24.95
CA LEU A 108 16.29 3.05 -23.67
C LEU A 108 15.32 2.71 -22.53
N ALA A 109 14.07 2.32 -22.84
CA ALA A 109 13.04 2.01 -21.85
C ALA A 109 13.47 0.99 -20.79
N GLY A 110 14.39 0.07 -21.12
CA GLY A 110 14.97 -0.91 -20.19
C GLY A 110 16.21 -0.43 -19.40
N CYS A 111 16.61 0.83 -19.53
CA CYS A 111 17.79 1.42 -18.88
C CYS A 111 17.36 2.65 -18.06
N LYS A 112 16.92 2.40 -16.83
CA LYS A 112 16.24 3.37 -15.97
C LYS A 112 17.04 4.65 -15.72
N THR A 113 18.35 4.56 -15.43
CA THR A 113 19.14 5.78 -15.19
C THR A 113 19.18 6.71 -16.41
N PHE A 114 19.05 6.16 -17.62
CA PHE A 114 18.98 6.93 -18.84
C PHE A 114 17.59 7.52 -19.06
N VAL A 115 16.52 6.75 -18.82
CA VAL A 115 15.14 7.25 -18.91
C VAL A 115 14.96 8.45 -17.98
N ASN A 116 15.38 8.34 -16.72
CA ASN A 116 15.28 9.44 -15.75
C ASN A 116 16.08 10.68 -16.18
N GLN A 117 17.27 10.49 -16.77
CA GLN A 117 18.05 11.61 -17.32
C GLN A 117 17.35 12.27 -18.50
N ILE A 118 16.73 11.49 -19.40
CA ILE A 118 16.01 12.02 -20.56
C ILE A 118 14.74 12.75 -20.11
N ASP A 119 14.00 12.18 -19.17
CA ASP A 119 12.79 12.76 -18.62
C ASP A 119 13.10 14.11 -17.94
N ALA A 120 14.18 14.19 -17.15
CA ALA A 120 14.65 15.44 -16.57
C ALA A 120 15.10 16.49 -17.61
N LEU A 121 15.59 16.07 -18.78
CA LEU A 121 15.93 16.99 -19.89
C LEU A 121 14.67 17.48 -20.61
N LEU A 122 13.67 16.61 -20.78
CA LEU A 122 12.40 16.95 -21.42
C LEU A 122 11.56 17.90 -20.57
N GLU A 123 11.55 17.70 -19.25
CA GLU A 123 10.86 18.58 -18.29
C GLU A 123 11.62 19.87 -18.00
N SER A 124 12.86 19.99 -18.49
CA SER A 124 13.67 21.18 -18.23
C SER A 124 13.05 22.43 -18.86
N PRO A 125 13.36 23.65 -18.36
CA PRO A 125 12.84 24.90 -18.94
C PRO A 125 13.17 25.08 -20.44
N SER A 126 14.20 24.39 -20.95
CA SER A 126 14.64 24.48 -22.34
C SER A 126 13.77 23.66 -23.30
N SER A 127 12.95 22.74 -22.77
CA SER A 127 12.06 21.83 -23.53
C SER A 127 10.59 22.00 -23.10
N ASN A 128 10.32 22.15 -21.80
CA ASN A 128 9.00 22.30 -21.20
C ASN A 128 7.98 21.25 -21.70
N PHE A 129 8.47 20.02 -21.91
CA PHE A 129 7.69 18.91 -22.43
C PHE A 129 7.08 18.11 -21.28
N ASP A 130 5.79 17.82 -21.38
CA ASP A 130 5.08 17.01 -20.39
C ASP A 130 5.36 15.50 -20.59
N VAL A 131 6.28 14.97 -19.81
CA VAL A 131 6.68 13.55 -19.83
C VAL A 131 5.56 12.63 -19.34
N SER A 132 4.55 13.13 -18.63
CA SER A 132 3.41 12.30 -18.18
C SER A 132 2.61 11.71 -19.36
N SER A 133 2.72 12.33 -20.54
CA SER A 133 2.16 11.84 -21.80
C SER A 133 2.88 10.60 -22.37
N LEU A 134 4.13 10.36 -21.96
CA LEU A 134 4.96 9.23 -22.41
C LEU A 134 4.85 8.01 -21.49
N ARG A 135 4.13 8.12 -20.37
CA ARG A 135 3.93 7.02 -19.43
C ARG A 135 2.89 6.05 -19.96
N VAL A 136 3.15 4.76 -19.80
CA VAL A 136 2.17 3.70 -20.02
C VAL A 136 1.20 3.72 -18.85
N ARG A 137 -0.08 4.04 -19.11
CA ARG A 137 -1.10 4.13 -18.06
C ARG A 137 -1.84 2.80 -17.91
N HIS A 138 -2.09 2.41 -16.66
CA HIS A 138 -2.95 1.30 -16.30
C HIS A 138 -4.01 1.77 -15.32
N MET A 139 -5.27 1.43 -15.60
CA MET A 139 -6.38 1.69 -14.69
C MET A 139 -6.57 0.51 -13.74
N TRP A 140 -6.30 0.74 -12.44
CA TRP A 140 -6.71 -0.16 -11.37
C TRP A 140 -7.98 0.38 -10.72
N ASN A 141 -9.12 -0.24 -11.02
CA ASN A 141 -10.45 0.31 -10.73
C ASN A 141 -10.60 1.73 -11.32
N ASP A 142 -10.72 2.74 -10.47
CA ASP A 142 -10.84 4.16 -10.82
C ASP A 142 -9.52 4.95 -10.69
N ILE A 143 -8.40 4.27 -10.39
CA ILE A 143 -7.09 4.90 -10.21
C ILE A 143 -6.20 4.63 -11.44
N SER A 144 -5.70 5.70 -12.06
CA SER A 144 -4.69 5.62 -13.12
C SER A 144 -3.29 5.54 -12.50
N VAL A 145 -2.52 4.52 -12.86
CA VAL A 145 -1.10 4.37 -12.49
C VAL A 145 -0.24 4.47 -13.74
N GLY A 146 0.75 5.36 -13.72
CA GLY A 146 1.73 5.54 -14.79
C GLY A 146 2.99 4.69 -14.62
N PHE A 147 3.43 4.04 -15.70
CA PHE A 147 4.68 3.28 -15.76
C PHE A 147 5.60 3.84 -16.84
N ASN A 148 6.92 3.69 -16.69
CA ASN A 148 7.86 4.19 -17.68
C ASN A 148 7.91 3.30 -18.92
N SER A 149 7.56 2.02 -18.78
CA SER A 149 7.55 1.05 -19.87
C SER A 149 6.46 -0.02 -19.71
N GLU A 150 6.17 -0.70 -20.81
CA GLU A 150 5.25 -1.85 -20.81
C GLU A 150 5.79 -3.00 -19.93
N ALA A 151 7.11 -3.15 -19.84
CA ALA A 151 7.74 -4.17 -19.00
C ALA A 151 7.45 -3.92 -17.52
N GLU A 152 7.59 -2.68 -17.05
CA GLU A 152 7.26 -2.30 -15.65
C GLU A 152 5.77 -2.51 -15.35
N ARG A 153 4.89 -2.14 -16.30
CA ARG A 153 3.45 -2.40 -16.18
C ARG A 153 3.18 -3.90 -16.01
N ASN A 154 3.82 -4.75 -16.82
CA ASN A 154 3.65 -6.20 -16.75
C ASN A 154 4.17 -6.77 -15.43
N GLU A 155 5.31 -6.30 -14.93
CA GLU A 155 5.84 -6.69 -13.62
C GLU A 155 4.88 -6.32 -12.48
N PHE A 156 4.25 -5.14 -12.55
CA PHE A 156 3.21 -4.74 -11.61
C PHE A 156 2.00 -5.68 -11.63
N LEU A 157 1.53 -6.06 -12.82
CA LEU A 157 0.41 -7.01 -12.98
C LEU A 157 0.76 -8.41 -12.45
N GLU A 158 2.04 -8.80 -12.47
CA GLU A 158 2.55 -10.02 -11.84
C GLU A 158 2.70 -9.91 -10.31
N GLY A 159 2.43 -8.74 -9.72
CA GLY A 159 2.51 -8.51 -8.29
C GLY A 159 3.88 -8.08 -7.77
N LYS A 160 4.80 -7.68 -8.67
CA LYS A 160 6.11 -7.13 -8.30
C LYS A 160 5.98 -5.63 -8.06
N ALA A 161 6.48 -5.18 -6.91
CA ALA A 161 6.48 -3.76 -6.58
C ALA A 161 7.56 -3.02 -7.39
N PRO A 162 7.25 -1.82 -7.90
CA PRO A 162 8.28 -0.99 -8.51
C PRO A 162 9.37 -0.66 -7.49
N LEU A 163 10.62 -0.66 -7.95
CA LEU A 163 11.80 -0.30 -7.17
C LEU A 163 12.01 1.22 -7.09
N ASP A 164 11.13 1.97 -7.75
CA ASP A 164 11.23 3.40 -7.96
C ASP A 164 10.61 4.16 -6.81
N ASP A 165 11.05 5.40 -6.64
CA ASP A 165 10.43 6.37 -5.77
C ASP A 165 9.64 7.37 -6.63
N GLY A 166 8.58 7.93 -6.06
CA GLY A 166 7.70 8.85 -6.76
C GLY A 166 6.25 8.40 -6.73
N TYR A 167 5.36 9.33 -7.06
CA TYR A 167 3.92 9.18 -6.83
C TYR A 167 3.32 7.90 -7.42
N ASP A 168 3.55 7.62 -8.71
CA ASP A 168 3.04 6.41 -9.37
C ASP A 168 3.59 5.13 -8.72
N ALA A 169 4.85 5.13 -8.31
CA ALA A 169 5.46 4.00 -7.64
C ALA A 169 4.87 3.79 -6.23
N ASP A 170 4.58 4.87 -5.50
CA ASP A 170 3.94 4.83 -4.18
C ASP A 170 2.50 4.33 -4.26
N ILE A 171 1.73 4.76 -5.26
CA ILE A 171 0.41 4.21 -5.57
C ILE A 171 0.51 2.71 -5.87
N ALA A 172 1.39 2.31 -6.79
CA ALA A 172 1.56 0.92 -7.19
C ALA A 172 1.93 0.02 -5.98
N LYS A 173 2.88 0.46 -5.15
CA LYS A 173 3.25 -0.21 -3.89
C LYS A 173 2.04 -0.30 -2.94
N GLY A 174 1.26 0.77 -2.82
CA GLY A 174 0.04 0.84 -2.02
C GLY A 174 -1.02 -0.16 -2.47
N ILE A 175 -1.32 -0.20 -3.77
CA ILE A 175 -2.27 -1.12 -4.40
C ILE A 175 -1.87 -2.57 -4.14
N LEU A 176 -0.62 -2.95 -4.44
CA LEU A 176 -0.13 -4.32 -4.21
C LEU A 176 -0.21 -4.72 -2.73
N LYS A 177 0.02 -3.77 -1.81
CA LYS A 177 -0.13 -4.02 -0.38
C LYS A 177 -1.59 -4.26 -0.01
N VAL A 178 -2.52 -3.48 -0.53
CA VAL A 178 -3.98 -3.67 -0.33
C VAL A 178 -4.41 -5.03 -0.86
N GLU A 179 -4.09 -5.35 -2.12
CA GLU A 179 -4.43 -6.63 -2.75
C GLU A 179 -3.92 -7.83 -1.95
N ARG A 180 -2.65 -7.80 -1.54
CA ARG A 180 -2.05 -8.86 -0.72
C ARG A 180 -2.77 -9.01 0.62
N ARG A 181 -3.10 -7.91 1.30
CA ARG A 181 -3.80 -7.95 2.60
C ARG A 181 -5.23 -8.45 2.44
N ARG A 182 -5.92 -8.04 1.37
CA ARG A 182 -7.27 -8.49 1.02
C ARG A 182 -7.28 -9.98 0.76
N ALA A 183 -6.43 -10.49 -0.12
CA ALA A 183 -6.32 -11.92 -0.42
C ALA A 183 -6.05 -12.76 0.85
N GLN A 184 -5.13 -12.29 1.71
CA GLN A 184 -4.81 -12.95 2.99
C GLN A 184 -5.97 -12.98 3.99
N LEU A 185 -6.85 -11.97 3.96
CA LEU A 185 -8.04 -11.89 4.80
C LEU A 185 -9.13 -12.81 4.27
N LEU A 186 -9.44 -12.72 2.98
CA LEU A 186 -10.44 -13.55 2.31
C LEU A 186 -10.11 -15.03 2.47
N SER A 187 -8.87 -15.44 2.18
CA SER A 187 -8.42 -16.82 2.37
C SER A 187 -8.54 -17.32 3.81
N LEU A 188 -8.34 -16.44 4.81
CA LEU A 188 -8.49 -16.83 6.22
C LEU A 188 -9.96 -17.03 6.59
N ILE A 189 -10.85 -16.14 6.14
CA ILE A 189 -12.30 -16.24 6.38
C ILE A 189 -12.85 -17.50 5.71
N GLU A 190 -12.42 -17.77 4.49
CA GLU A 190 -12.85 -18.94 3.73
C GLU A 190 -12.43 -20.25 4.39
N SER A 191 -11.16 -20.37 4.79
CA SER A 191 -10.61 -21.61 5.35
C SER A 191 -10.93 -21.81 6.83
N LYS A 192 -10.97 -20.73 7.63
CA LYS A 192 -11.07 -20.78 9.10
C LYS A 192 -11.91 -19.61 9.64
N PRO A 193 -13.23 -19.57 9.37
CA PRO A 193 -14.10 -18.46 9.72
C PRO A 193 -14.19 -18.20 11.24
N THR A 194 -13.99 -19.22 12.07
CA THR A 194 -14.03 -19.12 13.54
C THR A 194 -12.76 -18.54 14.17
N ARG A 195 -11.72 -18.21 13.38
CA ARG A 195 -10.51 -17.53 13.89
C ARG A 195 -10.74 -16.02 14.08
N VAL A 196 -11.77 -15.66 14.85
CA VAL A 196 -12.26 -14.28 15.09
C VAL A 196 -11.12 -13.30 15.37
N ILE A 197 -10.29 -13.56 16.39
CA ILE A 197 -9.18 -12.66 16.78
C ILE A 197 -8.16 -12.47 15.66
N CYS A 198 -7.88 -13.52 14.87
CA CYS A 198 -6.94 -13.42 13.76
C CYS A 198 -7.55 -12.65 12.58
N ILE A 199 -8.84 -12.86 12.32
CA ILE A 199 -9.58 -12.16 11.27
C ILE A 199 -9.67 -10.67 11.59
N ASP A 200 -10.05 -10.31 12.82
CA ASP A 200 -10.06 -8.93 13.33
C ASP A 200 -8.72 -8.21 13.08
N LYS A 201 -7.60 -8.82 13.52
CA LYS A 201 -6.24 -8.29 13.27
C LYS A 201 -5.89 -8.15 11.79
N LYS A 202 -6.38 -9.06 10.93
CA LYS A 202 -6.12 -8.97 9.48
C LYS A 202 -6.99 -7.91 8.81
N ALA A 203 -8.24 -7.74 9.25
CA ALA A 203 -9.11 -6.66 8.81
C ALA A 203 -8.52 -5.29 9.18
N GLU A 204 -7.97 -5.15 10.40
CA GLU A 204 -7.24 -3.95 10.81
C GLU A 204 -6.03 -3.64 9.90
N ARG A 205 -5.22 -4.64 9.57
CA ARG A 205 -4.07 -4.47 8.65
C ARG A 205 -4.49 -4.09 7.23
N LEU A 206 -5.63 -4.58 6.76
CA LEU A 206 -6.20 -4.18 5.47
C LEU A 206 -6.66 -2.72 5.52
N LEU A 207 -7.40 -2.36 6.57
CA LEU A 207 -7.89 -1.00 6.80
C LEU A 207 -6.75 0.02 6.89
N GLU A 208 -5.67 -0.30 7.61
CA GLU A 208 -4.47 0.54 7.65
C GLU A 208 -3.83 0.70 6.26
N ALA A 209 -3.79 -0.35 5.44
CA ALA A 209 -3.25 -0.27 4.08
C ALA A 209 -4.12 0.60 3.17
N LEU A 210 -5.44 0.46 3.27
CA LEU A 210 -6.41 1.28 2.53
C LEU A 210 -6.33 2.76 2.92
N ARG A 211 -6.26 3.07 4.22
CA ARG A 211 -6.12 4.46 4.70
C ARG A 211 -4.80 5.10 4.24
N ARG A 212 -3.71 4.33 4.21
CA ARG A 212 -2.43 4.81 3.65
C ARG A 212 -2.53 5.07 2.14
N LEU A 213 -3.17 4.17 1.39
CA LEU A 213 -3.40 4.38 -0.04
C LEU A 213 -4.26 5.63 -0.28
N LYS A 214 -5.35 5.79 0.49
CA LYS A 214 -6.19 6.99 0.47
C LYS A 214 -5.39 8.27 0.75
N ALA A 215 -4.47 8.24 1.72
CA ALA A 215 -3.61 9.38 2.02
C ALA A 215 -2.67 9.72 0.84
N ILE A 216 -2.01 8.73 0.23
CA ILE A 216 -1.14 8.92 -0.95
C ILE A 216 -1.93 9.58 -2.09
N LEU A 217 -3.15 9.09 -2.36
CA LEU A 217 -4.03 9.66 -3.38
C LEU A 217 -4.42 11.11 -3.05
N GLY A 218 -4.79 11.38 -1.79
CA GLY A 218 -5.19 12.70 -1.32
C GLY A 218 -4.07 13.74 -1.37
N GLU A 219 -2.80 13.35 -1.14
CA GLU A 219 -1.63 14.22 -1.30
C GLU A 219 -1.50 14.78 -2.73
N ASN A 220 -2.12 14.12 -3.71
CA ASN A 220 -2.06 14.48 -5.13
C ASN A 220 -3.45 14.81 -5.71
N LEU A 221 -4.43 15.12 -4.84
CA LEU A 221 -5.79 15.51 -5.21
C LEU A 221 -6.52 14.47 -6.08
N VAL A 222 -6.19 13.18 -5.92
CA VAL A 222 -6.88 12.08 -6.58
C VAL A 222 -7.94 11.51 -5.64
N GLU A 223 -9.19 11.52 -6.08
CA GLU A 223 -10.31 10.90 -5.38
C GLU A 223 -10.62 9.53 -6.00
N SER A 224 -10.88 8.52 -5.17
CA SER A 224 -11.26 7.17 -5.60
C SER A 224 -12.48 6.71 -4.83
N GLY A 225 -13.60 6.58 -5.54
CA GLY A 225 -14.84 6.04 -5.00
C GLY A 225 -14.68 4.57 -4.60
N TYR A 226 -13.84 3.82 -5.32
CA TYR A 226 -13.50 2.45 -4.95
C TYR A 226 -12.78 2.39 -3.59
N VAL A 227 -11.74 3.20 -3.37
CA VAL A 227 -10.97 3.19 -2.11
C VAL A 227 -11.84 3.64 -0.94
N GLU A 228 -12.68 4.66 -1.12
CA GLU A 228 -13.61 5.12 -0.08
C GLU A 228 -14.58 4.01 0.34
N GLN A 229 -15.21 3.34 -0.62
CA GLN A 229 -16.12 2.24 -0.32
C GLN A 229 -15.38 1.06 0.33
N ALA A 230 -14.17 0.74 -0.15
CA ALA A 230 -13.36 -0.33 0.42
C ALA A 230 -12.94 -0.04 1.87
N VAL A 231 -12.63 1.21 2.21
CA VAL A 231 -12.37 1.64 3.60
C VAL A 231 -13.60 1.39 4.46
N LYS A 232 -14.78 1.85 4.03
CA LYS A 232 -16.03 1.67 4.76
C LYS A 232 -16.36 0.19 4.97
N ASP A 233 -16.29 -0.63 3.92
CA ASP A 233 -16.55 -2.06 3.99
C ASP A 233 -15.58 -2.77 4.96
N ALA A 234 -14.29 -2.38 4.95
CA ALA A 234 -13.29 -2.94 5.86
C ALA A 234 -13.52 -2.50 7.31
N GLU A 235 -13.99 -1.26 7.55
CA GLU A 235 -14.37 -0.76 8.87
C GLU A 235 -15.57 -1.52 9.45
N GLU A 236 -16.61 -1.73 8.66
CA GLU A 236 -17.80 -2.49 9.05
C GLU A 236 -17.43 -3.93 9.40
N LEU A 237 -16.62 -4.59 8.56
CA LEU A 237 -16.14 -5.95 8.82
C LEU A 237 -15.28 -6.04 10.08
N LYS A 238 -14.35 -5.09 10.27
CA LYS A 238 -13.52 -5.03 11.49
C LYS A 238 -14.40 -4.87 12.73
N SER A 239 -15.34 -3.92 12.70
CA SER A 239 -16.24 -3.65 13.81
C SER A 239 -17.02 -4.91 14.23
N TYR A 240 -17.55 -5.65 13.26
CA TYR A 240 -18.24 -6.91 13.50
C TYR A 240 -17.35 -7.95 14.21
N TYR A 241 -16.14 -8.24 13.70
CA TYR A 241 -15.25 -9.20 14.33
C TYR A 241 -14.69 -8.72 15.68
N SER A 242 -14.48 -7.41 15.85
CA SER A 242 -14.11 -6.79 17.14
C SER A 242 -15.20 -7.01 18.20
N ARG A 243 -16.48 -6.88 17.84
CA ARG A 243 -17.61 -7.15 18.76
C ARG A 243 -17.68 -8.61 19.16
N ILE A 244 -17.51 -9.54 18.23
CA ILE A 244 -17.44 -10.98 18.54
C ILE A 244 -16.23 -11.27 19.44
N ALA A 245 -15.08 -10.63 19.17
CA ALA A 245 -13.90 -10.76 20.02
C ALA A 245 -14.08 -10.18 21.44
N MET A 246 -14.92 -9.15 21.60
CA MET A 246 -15.33 -8.65 22.92
C MET A 246 -16.21 -9.66 23.64
N PHE A 247 -17.24 -10.20 22.96
CA PHE A 247 -18.08 -11.26 23.51
C PHE A 247 -17.25 -12.45 24.02
N MET A 248 -16.23 -12.87 23.26
CA MET A 248 -15.30 -13.92 23.71
C MET A 248 -14.61 -13.61 25.05
N LYS A 249 -14.34 -12.34 25.36
CA LYS A 249 -13.62 -11.94 26.58
C LYS A 249 -14.53 -11.73 27.78
N CYS A 250 -15.67 -11.07 27.58
CA CYS A 250 -16.53 -10.60 28.67
C CYS A 250 -17.98 -11.11 28.63
N LEU A 251 -18.34 -11.97 27.68
CA LEU A 251 -19.72 -12.47 27.48
C LEU A 251 -20.75 -11.37 27.22
N GLU A 252 -20.30 -10.17 26.83
CA GLU A 252 -21.17 -9.05 26.49
C GLU A 252 -21.61 -9.19 25.02
N TRP A 253 -22.88 -9.57 24.82
CA TRP A 253 -23.47 -9.70 23.50
C TRP A 253 -24.01 -8.35 23.02
N ASP A 254 -23.46 -7.86 21.90
CA ASP A 254 -23.95 -6.66 21.22
C ASP A 254 -24.99 -7.08 20.16
N GLY A 255 -26.24 -6.62 20.29
CA GLY A 255 -27.33 -6.97 19.37
C GLY A 255 -27.09 -6.56 17.91
N SER A 256 -26.09 -5.71 17.65
CA SER A 256 -25.63 -5.43 16.29
C SER A 256 -24.88 -6.58 15.60
N ILE A 257 -24.45 -7.60 16.36
CA ILE A 257 -23.88 -8.84 15.81
C ILE A 257 -24.95 -9.60 15.01
N ASP A 258 -26.17 -9.66 15.54
CA ASP A 258 -27.30 -10.36 14.91
C ASP A 258 -27.81 -9.65 13.67
N THR A 259 -27.84 -8.31 13.71
CA THR A 259 -28.31 -7.47 12.61
C THR A 259 -27.23 -7.11 11.60
N PHE A 260 -26.00 -7.58 11.79
CA PHE A 260 -24.90 -7.30 10.85
C PHE A 260 -25.26 -7.79 9.44
N SER A 261 -24.93 -6.99 8.44
CA SER A 261 -25.05 -7.35 7.03
C SER A 261 -23.67 -7.33 6.39
N VAL A 262 -23.36 -8.32 5.57
CA VAL A 262 -22.01 -8.44 5.00
C VAL A 262 -21.83 -7.38 3.91
N PRO A 263 -20.78 -6.53 4.01
CA PRO A 263 -20.52 -5.50 3.02
C PRO A 263 -20.23 -6.07 1.63
N LEU A 264 -20.45 -5.28 0.58
CA LEU A 264 -20.36 -5.72 -0.82
C LEU A 264 -18.99 -6.30 -1.16
N SER A 265 -17.90 -5.69 -0.69
CA SER A 265 -16.53 -6.16 -0.95
C SER A 265 -16.21 -7.55 -0.41
N PHE A 266 -17.05 -8.09 0.49
CA PHE A 266 -16.89 -9.38 1.15
C PHE A 266 -18.06 -10.34 0.88
N LYS A 267 -19.01 -9.95 0.03
CA LYS A 267 -20.27 -10.68 -0.20
C LYS A 267 -20.06 -12.13 -0.64
N MET A 268 -18.98 -12.40 -1.38
CA MET A 268 -18.59 -13.75 -1.79
C MET A 268 -18.35 -14.73 -0.63
N LEU A 269 -18.07 -14.24 0.58
CA LEU A 269 -17.86 -15.04 1.80
C LEU A 269 -19.00 -14.90 2.80
N GLU A 270 -20.16 -14.39 2.38
CA GLU A 270 -21.27 -14.09 3.28
C GLU A 270 -21.65 -15.28 4.15
N SER A 271 -21.92 -16.44 3.57
CA SER A 271 -22.28 -17.65 4.32
C SER A 271 -21.23 -18.04 5.38
N ARG A 272 -19.93 -17.82 5.09
CA ARG A 272 -18.84 -18.11 6.03
C ARG A 272 -18.78 -17.09 7.17
N ILE A 273 -18.99 -15.81 6.87
CA ILE A 273 -18.96 -14.71 7.85
C ILE A 273 -20.17 -14.79 8.78
N LEU A 274 -21.36 -15.07 8.22
CA LEU A 274 -22.61 -15.19 8.97
C LEU A 274 -22.63 -16.42 9.88
N LYS A 275 -22.10 -17.55 9.40
CA LYS A 275 -22.04 -18.80 10.19
C LYS A 275 -21.25 -18.64 11.50
N VAL A 276 -20.34 -17.67 11.59
CA VAL A 276 -19.62 -17.38 12.84
C VAL A 276 -20.57 -17.03 13.97
N ARG A 277 -21.73 -16.41 13.71
CA ARG A 277 -22.70 -16.07 14.77
C ARG A 277 -23.31 -17.30 15.44
N GLU A 278 -23.47 -18.36 14.65
CA GLU A 278 -24.12 -19.60 15.05
C GLU A 278 -23.11 -20.59 15.64
N ASP A 279 -21.86 -20.53 15.17
CA ASP A 279 -20.77 -21.44 15.53
C ASP A 279 -19.96 -20.90 16.72
N PHE A 280 -20.42 -21.12 17.94
CA PHE A 280 -19.73 -20.73 19.17
C PHE A 280 -18.43 -21.50 19.47
N SER A 281 -17.87 -22.28 18.53
CA SER A 281 -16.62 -23.03 18.77
C SER A 281 -15.41 -22.14 19.07
N TYR A 282 -15.48 -20.84 18.76
CA TYR A 282 -14.48 -19.85 19.14
C TYR A 282 -14.55 -19.42 20.62
N VAL A 283 -15.65 -19.71 21.32
CA VAL A 283 -15.86 -19.36 22.72
C VAL A 283 -15.01 -20.25 23.63
N PRO A 284 -14.25 -19.69 24.59
CA PRO A 284 -13.50 -20.47 25.57
C PRO A 284 -14.39 -21.44 26.34
N ARG A 285 -13.99 -22.73 26.44
CA ARG A 285 -14.72 -23.76 27.19
C ARG A 285 -14.82 -23.50 28.70
N LYS A 286 -13.92 -22.67 29.23
CA LYS A 286 -13.89 -22.29 30.65
C LYS A 286 -13.73 -20.78 30.72
N TYR A 287 -14.70 -20.12 31.33
CA TYR A 287 -14.61 -18.71 31.68
C TYR A 287 -14.10 -18.55 33.12
N PRO A 288 -13.29 -17.51 33.39
CA PRO A 288 -12.98 -17.14 34.76
C PRO A 288 -14.28 -16.88 35.53
N ARG A 289 -14.37 -17.42 36.75
CA ARG A 289 -15.56 -17.29 37.60
C ARG A 289 -15.97 -15.83 37.84
N SER A 290 -14.99 -14.92 37.94
CA SER A 290 -15.22 -13.48 38.08
C SER A 290 -15.96 -12.86 36.89
N VAL A 291 -15.71 -13.33 35.67
CA VAL A 291 -16.39 -12.85 34.45
C VAL A 291 -17.84 -13.33 34.43
N VAL A 292 -18.08 -14.59 34.79
CA VAL A 292 -19.42 -15.17 34.85
C VAL A 292 -20.26 -14.50 35.95
N ILE A 293 -19.70 -14.33 37.15
CA ILE A 293 -20.37 -13.65 38.26
C ILE A 293 -20.73 -12.22 37.87
N ARG A 294 -19.79 -11.46 37.30
CA ARG A 294 -20.05 -10.08 36.85
C ARG A 294 -21.15 -10.01 35.80
N TYR A 295 -21.15 -10.92 34.82
CA TYR A 295 -22.20 -10.99 33.81
C TYR A 295 -23.58 -11.27 34.44
N LEU A 296 -23.65 -12.20 35.39
CA LEU A 296 -24.89 -12.50 36.12
C LEU A 296 -25.33 -11.30 36.96
N GLU A 297 -24.42 -10.65 37.67
CA GLU A 297 -24.70 -9.44 38.46
C GLU A 297 -25.25 -8.31 37.57
N ASP A 298 -24.67 -8.08 36.40
CA ASP A 298 -25.11 -7.05 35.45
C ASP A 298 -26.45 -7.43 34.77
N SER A 299 -26.66 -8.71 34.46
CA SER A 299 -27.89 -9.20 33.81
C SER A 299 -29.09 -9.24 34.76
N LEU A 300 -28.83 -9.55 36.04
CA LEU A 300 -29.84 -9.57 37.11
C LEU A 300 -30.03 -8.18 37.74
N ARG A 301 -29.19 -7.19 37.38
CA ARG A 301 -29.34 -5.83 37.86
C ARG A 301 -30.67 -5.28 37.37
N PRO A 302 -31.58 -4.87 38.27
CA PRO A 302 -32.83 -4.26 37.85
C PRO A 302 -32.52 -3.04 36.99
N ARG A 303 -32.89 -3.07 35.71
CA ARG A 303 -32.78 -1.88 34.86
C ARG A 303 -33.59 -0.79 35.54
N ARG A 304 -32.97 0.36 35.83
CA ARG A 304 -33.70 1.51 36.40
C ARG A 304 -34.93 1.73 35.52
N PRO A 305 -36.15 1.72 36.08
CA PRO A 305 -37.34 1.92 35.27
C PRO A 305 -37.18 3.25 34.55
N THR A 306 -37.26 3.23 33.23
CA THR A 306 -37.36 4.46 32.44
C THR A 306 -38.79 4.93 32.64
N ILE A 307 -39.00 5.73 33.69
CA ILE A 307 -40.30 6.32 33.98
C ILE A 307 -40.59 7.33 32.87
N LYS A 308 -41.28 6.90 31.81
CA LYS A 308 -41.96 7.80 30.88
C LYS A 308 -43.34 8.10 31.45
N THR A 309 -43.40 8.89 32.51
CA THR A 309 -44.69 9.41 33.00
C THR A 309 -45.10 10.61 32.18
N PRO A 310 -46.27 10.61 31.50
CA PRO A 310 -47.02 11.83 31.33
C PRO A 310 -47.53 12.24 32.73
N PHE A 311 -47.34 13.51 33.09
CA PHE A 311 -47.82 14.06 34.36
C PHE A 311 -49.33 13.83 34.50
N ILE A 312 -49.74 12.95 35.41
CA ILE A 312 -51.10 12.91 35.99
C ILE A 312 -50.95 12.71 37.51
N PRO A 313 -51.70 13.44 38.36
CA PRO A 313 -51.53 13.37 39.80
C PRO A 313 -52.03 12.04 40.36
N VAL A 314 -51.12 11.40 41.10
CA VAL A 314 -51.26 10.38 42.13
C VAL A 314 -52.70 10.05 42.57
N LEU A 315 -53.13 8.82 42.28
CA LEU A 315 -54.06 8.04 43.12
C LEU A 315 -53.80 6.56 42.90
N PHE A 316 -52.96 5.89 43.70
CA PHE A 316 -53.10 4.45 43.93
C PHE A 316 -52.40 4.04 45.24
N ASP A 317 -53.23 3.85 46.27
CA ASP A 317 -52.90 3.18 47.53
C ASP A 317 -53.49 1.75 47.54
N ILE A 318 -53.39 1.01 46.42
CA ILE A 318 -54.01 -0.33 46.26
C ILE A 318 -53.04 -1.38 45.68
N ALA A 319 -51.76 -1.04 45.44
CA ALA A 319 -50.82 -1.95 44.79
C ALA A 319 -50.19 -3.02 45.70
N ARG A 320 -50.55 -3.08 46.99
CA ARG A 320 -49.98 -4.07 47.93
C ARG A 320 -50.73 -5.42 47.92
N ASP A 321 -51.99 -5.43 47.48
CA ASP A 321 -52.84 -6.63 47.52
C ASP A 321 -52.80 -7.48 46.24
N TYR A 322 -52.12 -7.01 45.18
CA TYR A 322 -52.08 -7.68 43.86
C TYR A 322 -50.69 -8.20 43.44
N ILE A 323 -49.68 -8.09 44.31
CA ILE A 323 -48.36 -8.70 44.05
C ILE A 323 -48.33 -10.09 44.69
N SER A 324 -48.74 -11.09 43.92
CA SER A 324 -48.52 -12.50 44.26
C SER A 324 -47.13 -12.92 43.77
N TYR A 325 -46.21 -13.16 44.69
CA TYR A 325 -44.93 -13.82 44.37
C TYR A 325 -45.19 -15.30 44.04
N PRO A 326 -44.58 -15.86 42.98
CA PRO A 326 -44.65 -17.30 42.74
C PRO A 326 -44.02 -18.04 43.93
N ALA A 327 -44.64 -19.16 44.33
CA ALA A 327 -44.15 -19.98 45.42
C ALA A 327 -42.71 -20.47 45.13
N GLU A 328 -41.87 -20.54 46.16
CA GLU A 328 -40.48 -20.99 46.05
C GLU A 328 -40.41 -22.35 45.36
N ASP A 329 -39.97 -22.35 44.11
CA ASP A 329 -39.81 -23.56 43.32
C ASP A 329 -38.52 -24.25 43.80
N GLY A 330 -38.66 -25.30 44.61
CA GLY A 330 -37.57 -26.07 45.23
C GLY A 330 -36.53 -26.65 44.26
N ARG A 331 -36.74 -26.46 42.95
CA ARG A 331 -35.79 -26.75 41.87
C ARG A 331 -34.55 -25.86 41.92
N ILE A 332 -34.67 -24.60 42.32
CA ILE A 332 -33.52 -23.67 42.34
C ILE A 332 -32.53 -24.07 43.44
N SER A 333 -33.02 -24.48 44.61
CA SER A 333 -32.17 -24.94 45.73
C SER A 333 -31.50 -26.29 45.43
N GLU A 334 -32.13 -27.17 44.65
CA GLU A 334 -31.50 -28.39 44.14
C GLU A 334 -30.44 -28.13 43.06
N VAL A 335 -30.67 -27.18 42.15
CA VAL A 335 -29.68 -26.76 41.14
C VAL A 335 -28.45 -26.15 41.81
N LEU A 336 -28.64 -25.34 42.86
CA LEU A 336 -27.54 -24.76 43.64
C LEU A 336 -26.77 -25.81 44.45
N LYS A 337 -27.43 -26.86 44.97
CA LYS A 337 -26.75 -28.00 45.62
C LYS A 337 -25.95 -28.86 44.64
N LYS A 338 -26.44 -29.04 43.41
CA LYS A 338 -25.74 -29.81 42.35
C LYS A 338 -24.51 -29.09 41.77
N LEU A 339 -24.40 -27.79 41.99
CA LEU A 339 -23.25 -26.97 41.56
C LEU A 339 -22.04 -27.08 42.49
N ASP A 340 -22.08 -27.99 43.49
CA ASP A 340 -21.00 -28.41 44.38
C ASP A 340 -19.93 -27.34 44.60
N MET A 341 -20.34 -26.26 45.26
CA MET A 341 -19.41 -25.31 45.85
C MET A 341 -18.88 -25.91 47.14
N SER A 342 -18.07 -26.96 47.01
CA SER A 342 -17.19 -27.40 48.08
C SER A 342 -16.24 -26.23 48.41
N LYS A 343 -16.17 -25.92 49.70
CA LYS A 343 -15.42 -24.80 50.30
C LYS A 343 -14.04 -24.54 49.71
#